data_AF-A0A162W824-F1
#
_entry.id   AF-A0A162W824-F1
#
_cell.length_a   1.000
_cell.length_b   1.000
_cell.length_c   1.000
_cell.angle_alpha   90.00
_cell.angle_beta   90.00
_cell.angle_gamma   90.00
#
_symmetry.space_group_name_H-M   'P 1'
#
loop_
_entity.id
_entity.type
_entity.pdbx_description
1 polymer ?
#
loop_
_entity_poly.entity_id
_entity_poly.type
_entity_poly.pdbx_seq_one_letter_code
_entity_poly.pdbx_strand_id
1 'polypeptide(L)'
;MKRLLQCLAAVGVLCSWSAFALPVNLNTADANTISAEVKGIGPAKADAIVKYRTDKGEFKNMDDLLNVPGIGPKLVEQIKEQVIFTDVVPEAPQTAPDVTPAAQP
;
A
#
# COMPACT_ATOMS: atom_id res chain seq x y z
N MET A 1 44.09 -33.59 -26.25
CA MET A 1 44.27 -32.16 -25.88
C MET A 1 42.94 -31.45 -26.07
N LYS A 2 42.41 -30.83 -24.99
CA LYS A 2 41.24 -29.93 -24.88
C LYS A 2 40.04 -30.31 -25.79
N ARG A 3 38.94 -30.87 -25.27
CA ARG A 3 37.91 -30.07 -24.57
C ARG A 3 37.29 -30.85 -23.40
N LEU A 4 37.81 -30.55 -22.22
CA LEU A 4 37.20 -30.77 -20.92
C LEU A 4 36.71 -29.39 -20.45
N LEU A 5 35.47 -29.03 -20.80
CA LEU A 5 34.73 -27.84 -20.33
C LEU A 5 33.34 -27.98 -20.98
N GLN A 6 32.26 -28.28 -20.27
CA GLN A 6 31.65 -27.41 -19.26
C GLN A 6 30.88 -28.24 -18.23
N CYS A 7 31.40 -28.28 -17.00
CA CYS A 7 30.55 -28.21 -15.80
C CYS A 7 30.31 -26.72 -15.49
N LEU A 8 29.30 -26.42 -14.65
CA LEU A 8 28.90 -25.11 -14.07
C LEU A 8 27.80 -24.40 -14.88
N ALA A 9 26.63 -24.03 -14.35
CA ALA A 9 26.06 -24.21 -13.02
C ALA A 9 24.53 -24.05 -13.16
N ALA A 10 23.77 -25.11 -12.86
CA ALA A 10 22.36 -24.98 -12.56
C ALA A 10 22.22 -24.61 -11.07
N VAL A 11 22.36 -23.31 -10.78
CA VAL A 11 21.96 -22.70 -9.51
C VAL A 11 20.85 -21.73 -9.93
N GLY A 12 19.58 -22.10 -9.82
CA GLY A 12 18.93 -22.30 -8.54
C GLY A 12 18.40 -20.93 -8.09
N VAL A 13 17.21 -20.58 -8.58
CA VAL A 13 16.24 -19.64 -7.98
C VAL A 13 16.88 -18.54 -7.14
N LEU A 14 17.20 -17.40 -7.75
CA LEU A 14 17.64 -16.22 -6.99
C LEU A 14 16.54 -15.17 -6.99
N CYS A 15 15.90 -15.10 -5.82
CA CYS A 15 15.12 -14.00 -5.29
C CYS A 15 13.83 -13.66 -6.05
N SER A 16 12.74 -14.36 -5.68
CA SER A 16 11.47 -13.66 -5.49
C SER A 16 11.70 -12.63 -4.39
N TRP A 17 12.09 -11.42 -4.78
CA TRP A 17 12.10 -10.27 -3.90
C TRP A 17 10.64 -9.99 -3.57
N SER A 18 10.17 -10.42 -2.40
CA SER A 18 8.87 -9.98 -1.90
C SER A 18 8.95 -8.47 -1.69
N ALA A 19 8.51 -7.72 -2.69
CA ALA A 19 8.28 -6.29 -2.53
C ALA A 19 7.09 -6.14 -1.58
N PHE A 20 7.35 -5.59 -0.40
CA PHE A 20 6.27 -5.07 0.44
C PHE A 20 5.68 -3.87 -0.29
N ALA A 21 4.48 -4.05 -0.88
CA ALA A 21 3.75 -2.94 -1.48
C ALA A 21 3.34 -1.97 -0.36
N LEU A 22 3.70 -0.70 -0.53
CA LEU A 22 3.27 0.35 0.39
C LEU A 22 1.76 0.58 0.21
N PRO A 23 1.04 0.97 1.28
CA PRO A 23 -0.37 1.31 1.17
C PRO A 23 -0.62 2.43 0.15
N VAL A 24 -1.71 2.31 -0.60
CA VAL A 24 -2.11 3.28 -1.61
C VAL A 24 -2.94 4.39 -0.97
N ASN A 25 -2.54 5.65 -1.15
CA ASN A 25 -3.35 6.78 -0.73
C ASN A 25 -4.51 7.02 -1.71
N LEU A 26 -5.75 6.78 -1.27
CA LEU A 26 -6.94 6.92 -2.12
C LEU A 26 -7.35 8.38 -2.39
N ASN A 27 -6.79 9.35 -1.68
CA ASN A 27 -7.02 10.77 -1.95
C ASN A 27 -6.10 11.31 -3.05
N THR A 28 -4.94 10.68 -3.30
CA THR A 28 -3.92 11.19 -4.23
C THR A 28 -3.63 10.27 -5.41
N ALA A 29 -3.70 8.95 -5.23
CA ALA A 29 -3.39 7.98 -6.30
C ALA A 29 -4.35 8.09 -7.49
N ASP A 30 -3.86 7.90 -8.72
CA ASP A 30 -4.72 7.81 -9.89
C ASP A 30 -5.40 6.44 -10.02
N ALA A 31 -6.39 6.34 -10.92
CA ALA A 31 -7.19 5.13 -11.09
C ALA A 31 -6.34 3.92 -11.53
N ASN A 32 -5.28 4.11 -12.33
CA ASN A 32 -4.43 3.00 -12.76
C ASN A 32 -3.66 2.45 -11.57
N THR A 33 -3.03 3.30 -10.77
CA THR A 33 -2.33 2.89 -9.54
C THR A 33 -3.26 2.16 -8.59
N ILE A 34 -4.46 2.70 -8.33
CA ILE A 34 -5.44 2.05 -7.45
C ILE A 34 -5.80 0.66 -7.98
N SER A 35 -6.03 0.52 -9.28
CA SER A 35 -6.41 -0.77 -9.88
C SER A 35 -5.28 -1.81 -9.93
N ALA A 36 -4.03 -1.37 -10.01
CA ALA A 36 -2.86 -2.23 -10.08
C ALA A 36 -2.48 -2.76 -8.70
N GLU A 37 -2.55 -1.91 -7.68
CA GLU A 37 -1.99 -2.19 -6.35
C GLU A 37 -3.05 -2.68 -5.35
N VAL A 38 -4.32 -2.31 -5.50
CA VAL A 38 -5.37 -2.66 -4.53
C VAL A 38 -6.15 -3.90 -4.97
N LYS A 39 -5.89 -5.03 -4.30
CA LYS A 39 -6.50 -6.31 -4.62
C LYS A 39 -8.03 -6.25 -4.51
N GLY A 40 -8.72 -6.57 -5.61
CA GLY A 40 -10.19 -6.60 -5.68
C GLY A 40 -10.82 -5.29 -6.16
N ILE A 41 -10.00 -4.27 -6.40
CA ILE A 41 -10.39 -3.03 -7.08
C ILE A 41 -9.93 -3.12 -8.54
N GLY A 42 -10.86 -3.38 -9.45
CA GLY A 42 -10.58 -3.30 -10.90
C GLY A 42 -10.79 -1.89 -11.44
N PRO A 43 -10.51 -1.65 -12.74
CA PRO A 43 -10.58 -0.32 -13.37
C PRO A 43 -11.88 0.44 -13.07
N ALA A 44 -13.04 -0.21 -13.23
CA ALA A 44 -14.33 0.42 -13.00
C ALA A 44 -14.54 0.92 -11.54
N LYS A 45 -14.01 0.19 -10.55
CA LYS A 45 -14.09 0.61 -9.15
C LYS A 45 -13.06 1.71 -8.84
N ALA A 46 -11.89 1.63 -9.44
CA ALA A 46 -10.87 2.67 -9.31
C ALA A 46 -11.38 4.02 -9.88
N ASP A 47 -12.02 3.99 -11.05
CA ASP A 47 -12.66 5.18 -11.63
C ASP A 47 -13.78 5.72 -10.72
N ALA A 48 -14.57 4.83 -10.11
CA ALA A 48 -15.62 5.23 -9.17
C ALA A 48 -15.04 5.92 -7.91
N ILE A 49 -13.89 5.46 -7.40
CA ILE A 49 -13.19 6.09 -6.27
C ILE A 49 -12.72 7.50 -6.65
N VAL A 50 -12.04 7.65 -7.80
CA VAL A 50 -11.55 8.95 -8.26
C VAL A 50 -12.70 9.91 -8.53
N LYS A 51 -13.79 9.42 -9.13
CA LYS A 51 -14.99 10.21 -9.35
C LYS A 51 -15.61 10.66 -8.03
N TYR A 52 -15.74 9.76 -7.05
CA TYR A 52 -16.31 10.09 -5.76
C TYR A 52 -15.53 11.21 -5.08
N ARG A 53 -14.20 11.12 -4.99
CA ARG A 53 -13.39 12.18 -4.34
C ARG A 53 -13.44 13.51 -5.09
N THR A 54 -13.61 13.45 -6.41
CA THR A 54 -13.78 14.66 -7.24
C THR A 54 -15.13 15.34 -6.98
N ASP A 55 -16.20 14.56 -6.83
CA ASP A 55 -17.56 15.09 -6.69
C ASP A 55 -17.94 15.41 -5.24
N LYS A 56 -17.37 14.69 -4.26
CA LYS A 56 -17.77 14.72 -2.83
C LYS A 56 -16.67 15.22 -1.90
N GLY A 57 -15.44 15.32 -2.39
CA GLY A 57 -14.27 15.64 -1.58
C GLY A 57 -13.57 14.39 -1.04
N GLU A 58 -12.49 14.63 -0.31
CA GLU A 58 -11.57 13.59 0.18
C GLU A 58 -12.23 12.59 1.14
N PHE A 59 -11.76 11.34 1.07
CA PHE A 59 -12.08 10.30 2.03
C PHE A 59 -11.39 10.59 3.37
N LYS A 60 -12.10 10.36 4.47
CA LYS A 60 -11.61 10.59 5.84
C LYS A 60 -11.42 9.28 6.59
N ASN A 61 -12.20 8.26 6.26
CA ASN A 61 -12.20 6.96 6.91
C ASN A 61 -12.65 5.84 5.96
N MET A 62 -12.58 4.58 6.41
CA MET A 62 -12.99 3.44 5.59
C MET A 62 -14.48 3.43 5.26
N ASP A 63 -15.33 3.93 6.17
CA ASP A 63 -16.77 3.91 5.99
C ASP A 63 -17.20 4.80 4.82
N ASP A 64 -16.44 5.86 4.52
CA ASP A 64 -16.68 6.71 3.36
C ASP A 64 -16.64 5.92 2.03
N LEU A 65 -15.85 4.84 1.96
CA LEU A 65 -15.78 3.97 0.78
C LEU A 65 -17.09 3.22 0.51
N LEU A 66 -17.95 3.04 1.51
CA LEU A 66 -19.27 2.41 1.32
C LEU A 66 -20.23 3.29 0.50
N ASN A 67 -19.91 4.57 0.33
CA ASN A 67 -20.67 5.48 -0.52
C ASN A 67 -20.23 5.40 -2.00
N VAL A 68 -19.18 4.63 -2.31
CA VAL A 68 -18.67 4.48 -3.68
C VAL A 68 -19.42 3.33 -4.37
N PRO A 69 -20.03 3.55 -5.56
CA PRO A 69 -20.73 2.51 -6.29
C PRO A 69 -19.84 1.28 -6.55
N GLY A 70 -20.35 0.10 -6.20
CA GLY A 70 -19.66 -1.18 -6.39
C GLY A 70 -18.62 -1.52 -5.31
N ILE A 71 -18.48 -0.70 -4.26
CA ILE A 71 -17.70 -1.01 -3.06
C ILE A 71 -18.66 -1.33 -1.92
N GLY A 72 -18.50 -2.53 -1.36
CA GLY A 72 -19.31 -3.00 -0.23
C GLY A 72 -18.44 -3.41 0.95
N PRO A 73 -19.05 -3.72 2.11
CA PRO A 73 -18.33 -3.94 3.37
C PRO A 73 -17.30 -5.08 3.29
N LYS A 74 -17.62 -6.17 2.57
CA LYS A 74 -16.68 -7.27 2.36
C LYS A 74 -15.41 -6.83 1.63
N LEU A 75 -15.55 -5.92 0.66
CA LEU A 75 -14.41 -5.42 -0.09
C LEU A 75 -13.58 -4.45 0.75
N VAL A 76 -14.25 -3.57 1.51
CA VAL A 76 -13.58 -2.65 2.45
C VAL A 76 -12.71 -3.42 3.45
N GLU A 77 -13.26 -4.47 4.06
CA GLU A 77 -12.50 -5.34 4.98
C GLU A 77 -11.29 -6.00 4.31
N GLN A 78 -11.38 -6.37 3.04
CA GLN A 78 -10.28 -6.99 2.29
C GLN A 78 -9.14 -6.01 2.01
N ILE A 79 -9.44 -4.72 1.81
CA ILE A 79 -8.47 -3.73 1.33
C ILE A 79 -7.95 -2.79 2.42
N LYS A 80 -8.51 -2.83 3.64
CA LYS A 80 -8.20 -1.87 4.72
C LYS A 80 -6.70 -1.75 5.08
N GLU A 81 -5.90 -2.80 4.85
CA GLU A 81 -4.45 -2.80 5.09
C GLU A 81 -3.63 -2.33 3.87
N GLN A 82 -4.26 -2.23 2.70
CA GLN A 82 -3.63 -1.85 1.43
C GLN A 82 -3.82 -0.38 1.10
N VAL A 83 -4.65 0.35 1.86
CA VAL A 83 -5.04 1.72 1.52
C VAL A 83 -4.95 2.65 2.73
N ILE A 84 -4.67 3.92 2.44
CA ILE A 84 -4.62 5.02 3.41
C ILE A 84 -5.32 6.25 2.83
N PHE A 85 -5.56 7.25 3.68
CA PHE A 85 -6.21 8.51 3.29
C PHE A 85 -5.33 9.75 3.55
N THR A 86 -4.20 9.54 4.21
CA THR A 86 -3.27 10.60 4.58
C THR A 86 -1.85 10.11 4.38
N ASP A 87 -0.97 10.99 3.90
CA ASP A 87 0.44 10.67 3.66
C ASP A 87 1.27 10.58 4.96
N VAL A 88 0.65 10.79 6.13
CA VAL A 88 1.27 10.43 7.40
C VAL A 88 1.26 8.91 7.52
N VAL A 89 2.39 8.30 7.15
CA VAL A 89 2.82 7.04 7.73
C VAL A 89 2.65 7.21 9.25
N PRO A 90 1.86 6.38 9.95
CA PRO A 90 1.85 6.41 11.40
C PRO A 90 3.29 6.12 11.81
N GLU A 91 3.99 7.16 12.23
CA GLU A 91 5.27 7.04 12.90
C GLU A 91 5.01 6.05 14.02
N ALA A 92 5.61 4.86 13.90
CA ALA A 92 5.60 3.85 14.95
C ALA A 92 5.82 4.57 16.29
N PRO A 93 5.08 4.23 17.37
CA PRO A 93 4.99 5.03 18.58
C PRO A 93 6.32 5.70 18.86
N GLN A 94 6.37 7.02 18.63
CA GLN A 94 7.56 7.81 18.92
C GLN A 94 7.97 7.41 20.32
N THR A 95 9.09 6.70 20.45
CA THR A 95 9.72 6.46 21.73
C THR A 95 9.77 7.83 22.39
N ALA A 96 9.12 7.89 23.55
CA ALA A 96 8.93 9.08 24.35
C ALA A 96 10.16 9.99 24.28
N PRO A 97 9.97 11.33 24.29
CA PRO A 97 11.10 12.24 24.31
C PRO A 97 12.08 11.80 25.38
N ASP A 98 13.33 11.68 24.96
CA ASP A 98 14.52 11.85 25.78
C ASP A 98 14.23 12.74 26.99
N VAL A 99 13.93 12.10 28.11
CA VAL A 99 14.15 12.65 29.45
C VAL A 99 15.36 11.91 29.97
N THR A 100 16.53 12.27 29.44
CA THR A 100 17.74 12.34 30.25
C THR A 100 17.39 13.22 31.46
N PRO A 101 17.36 12.70 32.71
CA PRO A 101 17.45 13.57 33.86
C PRO A 101 18.87 14.12 33.81
N ALA A 102 19.00 15.35 33.31
CA ALA A 102 20.20 16.13 33.47
C ALA A 102 20.56 16.09 34.96
N ALA A 103 21.71 15.50 35.24
CA ALA A 103 22.29 15.51 36.55
C ALA A 103 22.53 16.97 36.97
N GLN A 104 22.39 17.18 38.28
CA GLN A 104 23.10 18.18 39.08
C GLN A 104 22.51 19.60 39.09
N PRO A 105 22.82 20.40 40.13
CA PRO A 105 24.13 20.57 40.77
C PRO A 105 24.56 19.47 41.73
#